data_AF-A0A3N7IDW2-F1
#
_entry.id   AF-A0A3N7IDW2-F1
#
_cell.length_a   1.000
_cell.length_b   1.000
_cell.length_c   1.000
_cell.angle_alpha   90.00
_cell.angle_beta   90.00
_cell.angle_gamma   90.00
#
_symmetry.space_group_name_H-M   'P 1'
#
loop_
_entity.id
_entity.type
_entity.pdbx_description
1 polymer ?
#
loop_
_entity_poly.entity_id
_entity_poly.type
_entity_poly.pdbx_seq_one_letter_code
_entity_poly.pdbx_strand_id
1 'polypeptide(L)'
;MEKRISSQKITPNLWFDNQAEEAVQFYTSVFKNSKIGRVSRYTKDGYEHHQKPEGSVMTIEFVLEGQEFVALNGGPLFTFNEAISFVI
;
A
#
# COMPACT_ATOMS: atom_id res chain seq x y z
N MET A 1 11.54 -17.12 -2.71
CA MET A 1 11.79 -15.66 -2.69
C MET A 1 10.83 -15.05 -3.70
N GLU A 2 9.72 -14.48 -3.23
CA GLU A 2 8.73 -13.89 -4.14
C GLU A 2 9.36 -12.70 -4.89
N LYS A 3 9.29 -12.77 -6.21
CA LYS A 3 9.88 -11.80 -7.13
C LYS A 3 9.20 -10.44 -6.88
N ARG A 4 9.97 -9.42 -6.50
CA ARG A 4 9.57 -8.00 -6.66
C ARG A 4 9.04 -7.82 -8.07
N ILE A 5 7.92 -7.11 -8.22
CA ILE A 5 7.23 -7.02 -9.51
C ILE A 5 8.10 -6.30 -10.57
N SER A 6 8.86 -5.25 -10.22
CA SER A 6 10.03 -4.61 -10.89
C SER A 6 10.43 -3.41 -10.00
N SER A 7 11.63 -2.80 -9.93
CA SER A 7 12.50 -1.87 -10.72
C SER A 7 12.17 -0.36 -10.76
N GLN A 8 11.03 0.12 -10.27
CA GLN A 8 10.75 1.56 -10.34
C GLN A 8 11.53 2.32 -9.25
N LYS A 9 12.34 3.31 -9.67
CA LYS A 9 13.18 4.11 -8.75
C LYS A 9 12.39 5.13 -7.92
N ILE A 10 11.23 5.55 -8.41
CA ILE A 10 10.36 6.50 -7.72
C ILE A 10 8.94 5.95 -7.80
N THR A 11 8.31 5.69 -6.67
CA THR A 11 7.01 5.02 -6.60
C THR A 11 6.01 5.85 -5.83
N PRO A 12 4.87 6.23 -6.43
CA PRO A 12 3.79 6.89 -5.70
C PRO A 12 3.32 6.05 -4.50
N ASN A 13 3.15 6.71 -3.36
CA ASN A 13 2.65 6.12 -2.12
C ASN A 13 1.37 6.84 -1.67
N LEU A 14 0.29 6.05 -1.63
CA LEU A 14 -1.06 6.45 -1.27
C LEU A 14 -1.31 6.19 0.21
N TRP A 15 -1.71 7.22 0.96
CA TRP A 15 -1.94 7.12 2.40
C TRP A 15 -3.42 6.85 2.70
N PHE A 16 -3.68 5.81 3.49
CA PHE A 16 -4.99 5.45 4.01
C PHE A 16 -4.94 5.37 5.54
N ASP A 17 -6.11 5.47 6.18
CA ASP A 17 -6.21 5.18 7.61
C ASP A 17 -6.10 3.67 7.85
N ASN A 18 -7.04 2.92 7.27
CA ASN A 18 -7.13 1.46 7.36
C ASN A 18 -7.70 0.78 6.09
N GLN A 19 -7.99 1.54 5.04
CA GLN A 19 -8.71 1.08 3.84
C GLN A 19 -7.81 0.64 2.68
N ALA A 20 -6.50 0.54 2.85
CA ALA A 20 -5.58 0.22 1.74
C ALA A 20 -5.94 -1.08 0.99
N GLU A 21 -6.38 -2.12 1.69
CA GLU A 21 -6.76 -3.40 1.07
C GLU A 21 -8.01 -3.28 0.21
N GLU A 22 -9.06 -2.63 0.73
CA GLU A 22 -10.29 -2.35 -0.01
C GLU A 22 -10.02 -1.48 -1.24
N ALA A 23 -9.22 -0.41 -1.07
CA ALA A 23 -8.87 0.50 -2.15
C ALA A 23 -8.09 -0.21 -3.27
N VAL A 24 -7.08 -1.03 -2.92
CA VAL A 24 -6.30 -1.77 -3.91
C VAL A 24 -7.16 -2.81 -4.63
N GLN A 25 -8.04 -3.53 -3.91
CA GLN A 25 -9.00 -4.43 -4.55
C GLN A 25 -9.91 -3.70 -5.54
N PHE A 26 -10.43 -2.53 -5.15
CA PHE A 26 -11.24 -1.71 -6.03
C PHE A 26 -10.46 -1.24 -7.27
N TYR A 27 -9.28 -0.64 -7.10
CA TYR A 27 -8.49 -0.15 -8.23
C TYR A 27 -8.13 -1.28 -9.20
N THR A 28 -7.69 -2.42 -8.68
CA THR A 28 -7.34 -3.57 -9.53
C THR A 28 -8.56 -4.20 -10.21
N SER A 29 -9.77 -4.04 -9.66
CA SER A 29 -11.01 -4.44 -10.36
C SER A 29 -11.39 -3.52 -11.53
N VAL A 30 -10.97 -2.25 -11.50
CA VAL A 30 -11.28 -1.24 -12.52
C VAL A 30 -10.32 -1.32 -13.71
N PHE A 31 -9.02 -1.47 -13.45
CA PHE A 31 -7.99 -1.51 -14.49
C PHE A 31 -7.70 -2.95 -14.97
N LYS A 32 -7.67 -3.15 -16.28
CA LYS A 32 -7.53 -4.49 -16.89
C LYS A 32 -6.12 -5.05 -16.70
N ASN A 33 -5.09 -4.21 -16.87
CA ASN A 33 -3.70 -4.61 -16.68
C ASN A 33 -3.25 -4.25 -15.27
N SER A 34 -3.83 -4.91 -14.29
CA SER A 34 -3.57 -4.65 -12.88
C SER A 34 -3.02 -5.89 -12.18
N LYS A 35 -2.29 -5.67 -11.08
CA LYS A 35 -1.76 -6.77 -10.27
C LYS A 35 -1.56 -6.33 -8.83
N ILE A 36 -2.08 -7.11 -7.89
CA ILE A 36 -1.73 -7.00 -6.48
C ILE A 36 -0.38 -7.70 -6.26
N GLY A 37 0.54 -7.01 -5.61
CA GLY A 37 1.87 -7.49 -5.29
C GLY A 37 2.03 -7.85 -3.82
N ARG A 38 3.18 -7.50 -3.26
CA ARG A 38 3.55 -7.86 -1.89
C ARG A 38 2.68 -7.13 -0.88
N VAL A 39 2.16 -7.88 0.08
CA VAL A 39 1.45 -7.35 1.25
C VAL A 39 2.35 -7.45 2.47
N SER A 40 2.73 -6.31 3.05
CA SER A 40 3.42 -6.26 4.34
C SER A 40 2.39 -6.07 5.44
N ARG A 41 2.53 -6.80 6.54
CA ARG A 41 1.60 -6.76 7.68
C ARG A 41 2.33 -6.25 8.92
N TYR A 42 1.59 -5.58 9.80
CA TYR A 42 2.11 -5.19 11.11
C TYR A 42 2.45 -6.44 11.92
N THR A 43 3.61 -6.41 12.58
CA THR A 43 3.99 -7.42 13.58
C THR A 43 3.56 -6.93 14.96
N LYS A 44 3.80 -7.75 15.99
CA LYS A 44 3.68 -7.33 17.39
C LYS A 44 4.69 -6.24 17.81
N ASP A 45 5.80 -6.12 17.08
CA ASP A 45 6.90 -5.22 17.45
C ASP A 45 6.56 -3.79 17.05
N GLY A 46 6.73 -2.84 17.96
CA GLY A 46 6.39 -1.43 17.70
C GLY A 46 4.92 -1.07 17.96
N TYR A 47 4.11 -1.99 18.48
CA TYR A 47 2.68 -1.77 18.76
C TYR A 47 2.45 -0.55 19.66
N GLU A 48 3.33 -0.32 20.63
CA GLU A 48 3.35 0.86 21.50
C GLU A 48 3.44 2.20 20.74
N HIS A 49 3.95 2.17 19.51
CA HIS A 49 4.09 3.33 18.63
C HIS A 49 2.98 3.42 17.58
N HIS A 50 2.73 2.34 16.84
CA HIS A 50 1.81 2.39 15.70
C HIS A 50 0.36 2.03 16.07
N GLN A 51 0.11 1.35 17.19
CA GLN A 51 -1.22 0.97 17.69
C GLN A 51 -2.10 0.24 16.65
N LYS A 52 -1.47 -0.58 15.79
CA LYS A 52 -2.17 -1.36 14.76
C LYS A 52 -2.16 -2.84 15.16
N PRO A 53 -3.28 -3.57 14.98
CA PRO A 53 -3.34 -4.99 15.34
C PRO A 53 -2.30 -5.83 14.59
N GLU A 54 -1.72 -6.82 15.26
CA GLU A 54 -0.82 -7.79 14.62
C GLU A 54 -1.54 -8.50 13.45
N GLY A 55 -0.86 -8.65 12.32
CA GLY A 55 -1.41 -9.27 11.11
C GLY A 55 -2.27 -8.34 10.25
N SER A 56 -2.64 -7.15 10.74
CA SER A 56 -3.31 -6.14 9.92
C SER A 56 -2.39 -5.63 8.81
N VAL A 57 -2.98 -5.24 7.67
CA VAL A 57 -2.23 -4.76 6.52
C VAL A 57 -1.53 -3.44 6.87
N MET A 58 -0.22 -3.39 6.65
CA MET A 58 0.60 -2.19 6.73
C MET A 58 0.76 -1.55 5.35
N THR A 59 1.32 -2.28 4.39
CA THR A 59 1.46 -1.79 3.01
C THR A 59 1.07 -2.84 1.98
N ILE A 60 0.62 -2.37 0.82
CA ILE A 60 0.37 -3.20 -0.36
C ILE A 60 1.07 -2.57 -1.55
N GLU A 61 1.95 -3.33 -2.20
CA GLU A 61 2.46 -3.00 -3.52
C GLU A 61 1.43 -3.42 -4.57
N PHE A 62 1.16 -2.59 -5.57
CA PHE A 62 0.26 -2.93 -6.68
C PHE A 62 0.65 -2.23 -7.97
N VAL A 63 0.16 -2.76 -9.09
CA VAL A 63 0.40 -2.22 -10.44
C VAL A 63 -0.93 -1.88 -11.09
N LEU A 64 -1.02 -0.72 -11.72
CA LEU A 64 -2.11 -0.33 -12.61
C LEU A 64 -1.52 0.11 -13.95
N GLU A 65 -1.92 -0.55 -15.05
CA GLU A 65 -1.50 -0.21 -16.42
C GLU A 65 0.03 -0.03 -16.58
N GLY A 66 0.79 -0.90 -15.91
CA GLY A 66 2.26 -0.91 -15.96
C GLY A 66 2.96 0.06 -14.98
N GLN A 67 2.22 0.89 -14.27
CA GLN A 67 2.74 1.80 -13.24
C GLN A 67 2.67 1.16 -11.85
N GLU A 68 3.77 1.19 -11.11
CA GLU A 68 3.85 0.67 -9.73
C GLU A 68 3.40 1.73 -8.73
N PHE A 69 2.70 1.28 -7.68
CA PHE A 69 2.20 2.06 -6.55
C PHE A 69 2.41 1.31 -5.23
N VAL A 70 2.44 2.07 -4.14
CA VAL A 70 2.31 1.55 -2.77
C VAL A 70 1.08 2.16 -2.11
N ALA A 71 0.29 1.35 -1.42
CA ALA A 71 -0.73 1.82 -0.49
C ALA A 71 -0.27 1.55 0.94
N LEU A 72 -0.44 2.52 1.84
CA LEU A 72 -0.03 2.46 3.24
C LEU A 72 -1.22 2.75 4.16
N ASN A 73 -1.48 1.86 5.12
CA ASN A 73 -2.39 2.11 6.24
C ASN A 73 -1.65 2.82 7.38
N GLY A 74 -1.43 4.13 7.24
CA GLY A 74 -0.66 4.92 8.19
C GLY A 74 -1.47 5.49 9.35
N GLY A 75 -2.79 5.28 9.37
CA GLY A 75 -3.67 5.83 10.40
C GLY A 75 -4.26 7.19 10.04
N PRO A 76 -5.09 7.77 10.93
CA PRO A 76 -5.96 8.91 10.63
C PRO A 76 -5.22 10.26 10.61
N LEU A 77 -3.89 10.27 10.79
CA LEU A 77 -3.11 11.50 10.85
C LEU A 77 -3.18 12.29 9.53
N PHE A 78 -3.21 11.57 8.41
CA PHE A 78 -3.46 12.13 7.09
C PHE A 78 -4.69 11.46 6.48
N THR A 79 -5.61 12.27 5.97
CA THR A 79 -6.74 11.80 5.18
C THR A 79 -6.36 11.71 3.72
N PHE A 80 -6.84 10.65 3.05
CA PHE A 80 -6.63 10.47 1.62
C PHE A 80 -7.16 11.69 0.85
N ASN A 81 -6.32 12.22 -0.03
CA ASN A 81 -6.59 13.38 -0.88
C ASN A 81 -5.75 13.29 -2.16
N GLU A 82 -5.74 14.35 -2.97
CA GLU A 82 -5.00 14.38 -4.24
C GLU A 82 -3.47 14.45 -4.05
N ALA A 83 -2.99 14.73 -2.84
CA ALA A 83 -1.57 14.74 -2.54
C ALA A 83 -1.05 13.29 -2.37
N ILE A 84 0.06 13.01 -3.05
CA ILE A 84 0.76 11.72 -2.96
C ILE A 84 2.18 11.93 -2.48
N SER A 85 2.70 10.94 -1.77
CA SER A 85 4.13 10.86 -1.41
C SER A 85 4.86 9.97 -2.40
N PHE A 86 6.20 10.02 -2.40
CA PHE A 86 7.02 9.14 -3.24
C PHE A 86 7.97 8.31 -2.38
N VAL A 87 8.10 7.02 -2.71
CA VAL A 87 9.16 6.12 -2.24
C VAL A 87 10.31 6.20 -3.25
N ILE A 88 11.54 6.40 -2.78
CA ILE A 88 12.77 6.55 -3.58
C ILE A 88 13.77 5.44 -3.23
#